data_AF-A0AB73IHG5-F1
#
_entry.id   AF-A0AB73IHG5-F1
#
_cell.length_a   1.000
_cell.length_b   1.000
_cell.length_c   1.000
_cell.angle_alpha   90.00
_cell.angle_beta   90.00
_cell.angle_gamma   90.00
#
_symmetry.space_group_name_H-M   'P 1'
#
loop_
_entity.id
_entity.type
_entity.pdbx_description
1 polymer ?
#
loop_
_entity_poly.entity_id
_entity_poly.type
_entity_poly.pdbx_seq_one_letter_code
_entity_poly.pdbx_strand_id
1 'polypeptide(L)'
;MNKLLATFAIAGTLMITGCATVAPMSPTTSTSSVDTTENSYALMTVTLRNAYHTSYQPSPIVVHMERGAADNRGDRLNFKFDDQATTTSSTGNHYFVRLPLAPGKYVMRGITGQSGIFPFHGMFFTPLHETVEIKPNSIVYLGHIDATVVERKDGELRAGPVIPLIDQAATGFSGGTWNISVSDQFDADVSEFKKDFPALTNASIEREVLPAWDKQKATEWWANH
;
A
#
# COMPACT_ATOMS: atom_id res chain seq x y z
N MET A 1 63.21 3.22 10.54
CA MET A 1 63.08 4.56 11.18
C MET A 1 62.42 5.47 10.18
N ASN A 2 61.12 5.69 10.33
CA ASN A 2 60.54 6.99 10.72
C ASN A 2 60.44 7.95 9.53
N LYS A 3 59.34 8.59 9.18
CA LYS A 3 57.95 8.68 9.65
C LYS A 3 57.33 9.71 8.68
N LEU A 4 56.00 9.67 8.50
CA LEU A 4 55.16 10.82 8.15
C LEU A 4 55.30 11.43 6.75
N LEU A 5 54.38 11.07 5.86
CA LEU A 5 53.51 12.06 5.21
C LEU A 5 52.17 11.39 4.93
N ALA A 6 51.20 11.84 5.72
CA ALA A 6 49.92 11.22 5.97
C ALA A 6 48.83 11.90 5.13
N THR A 7 47.93 11.07 4.62
CA THR A 7 46.48 11.31 4.59
C THR A 7 45.95 12.50 3.79
N PHE A 8 45.51 12.25 2.56
CA PHE A 8 44.36 12.96 1.98
C PHE A 8 43.62 12.04 0.98
N ALA A 9 42.29 12.18 0.96
CA ALA A 9 41.31 11.48 0.12
C ALA A 9 40.66 10.19 0.68
N ILE A 10 40.16 10.25 1.92
CA ILE A 10 38.95 9.50 2.32
C ILE A 10 37.84 10.53 2.53
N ALA A 11 37.03 10.77 1.50
CA ALA A 11 35.69 11.37 1.60
C ALA A 11 35.18 11.61 0.18
N GLY A 12 34.38 10.70 -0.38
CA GLY A 12 33.90 10.94 -1.73
C GLY A 12 32.97 9.94 -2.38
N THR A 13 32.18 9.12 -1.65
CA THR A 13 31.01 8.45 -2.27
C THR A 13 29.99 7.94 -1.25
N LEU A 14 29.33 8.85 -0.52
CA LEU A 14 28.11 8.54 0.24
C LEU A 14 27.08 9.64 -0.01
N MET A 15 26.68 9.76 -1.27
CA MET A 15 25.53 10.56 -1.71
C MET A 15 24.81 9.75 -2.78
N ILE A 16 24.33 8.56 -2.42
CA ILE A 16 23.27 7.92 -3.22
C ILE A 16 22.01 8.67 -2.82
N THR A 17 21.70 9.68 -3.62
CA THR A 17 20.44 10.41 -3.60
C THR A 17 19.31 9.40 -3.65
N GLY A 18 18.57 9.27 -2.54
CA GLY A 18 17.34 8.49 -2.46
C GLY A 18 16.29 9.09 -3.39
N CYS A 19 16.33 8.71 -4.67
CA CYS A 19 15.10 8.64 -5.46
C CYS A 19 14.17 7.69 -4.70
N ALA A 20 12.93 8.11 -4.48
CA ALA A 20 11.91 7.25 -3.90
C ALA A 20 11.64 6.08 -4.86
N THR A 21 12.46 5.04 -4.75
CA THR A 21 12.38 3.83 -5.58
C THR A 21 11.07 3.14 -5.24
N VAL A 22 10.23 2.93 -6.24
CA VAL A 22 9.03 2.11 -6.09
C VAL A 22 9.47 0.65 -6.14
N ALA A 23 9.33 -0.05 -5.01
CA ALA A 23 9.65 -1.46 -4.87
C ALA A 23 8.52 -2.34 -5.44
N PRO A 24 8.83 -3.52 -6.01
CA PRO A 24 7.81 -4.49 -6.38
C PRO A 24 7.23 -5.19 -5.14
N MET A 25 6.01 -5.75 -5.28
CA MET A 25 5.47 -6.69 -4.30
C MET A 25 6.27 -8.00 -4.32
N SER A 26 6.38 -8.65 -3.16
CA SER A 26 7.03 -9.95 -3.02
C SER A 26 6.44 -10.71 -1.83
N PRO A 27 6.28 -12.05 -1.91
CA PRO A 27 6.63 -12.93 -3.02
C PRO A 27 5.75 -12.75 -4.27
N THR A 28 6.22 -13.27 -5.41
CA THR A 28 5.45 -13.37 -6.67
C THR A 28 4.95 -14.80 -6.89
N THR A 29 4.06 -15.01 -7.85
CA THR A 29 3.57 -16.32 -8.30
C THR A 29 4.68 -17.23 -8.82
N SER A 30 5.82 -16.66 -9.22
CA SER A 30 7.02 -17.39 -9.66
C SER A 30 8.07 -17.57 -8.56
N THR A 31 7.87 -16.97 -7.39
CA THR A 31 8.80 -17.12 -6.26
C THR A 31 8.61 -18.51 -5.64
N SER A 32 9.70 -19.27 -5.53
CA SER A 32 9.68 -20.65 -5.00
C SER A 32 9.81 -20.72 -3.48
N SER A 33 10.46 -19.73 -2.85
CA SER A 33 10.66 -19.66 -1.40
C SER A 33 10.78 -18.22 -0.92
N VAL A 34 10.30 -17.94 0.28
CA VAL A 34 10.54 -16.69 1.01
C VAL A 34 11.68 -16.90 2.01
N ASP A 35 12.62 -15.97 2.03
CA ASP A 35 13.68 -15.92 3.03
C ASP A 35 13.36 -14.79 4.01
N THR A 36 13.17 -15.16 5.28
CA THR A 36 12.80 -14.20 6.33
C THR A 36 13.98 -13.64 7.12
N THR A 37 15.22 -13.96 6.73
CA THR A 37 16.42 -13.56 7.48
C THR A 37 16.74 -12.07 7.36
N GLU A 38 16.54 -11.48 6.17
CA GLU A 38 16.75 -10.05 5.92
C GLU A 38 15.45 -9.24 5.96
N ASN A 39 14.37 -9.80 5.41
CA ASN A 39 13.06 -9.17 5.36
C ASN A 39 12.03 -10.04 6.06
N SER A 40 11.08 -9.40 6.72
CA SER A 40 9.80 -10.04 7.05
C SER A 40 8.76 -9.64 6.00
N TYR A 41 7.61 -10.30 6.00
CA TYR A 41 6.57 -10.05 4.99
C TYR A 41 5.26 -9.64 5.66
N ALA A 42 4.67 -8.56 5.18
CA ALA A 42 3.31 -8.19 5.53
C ALA A 42 2.36 -8.50 4.38
N LEU A 43 1.34 -9.31 4.66
CA LEU A 43 0.34 -9.77 3.72
C LEU A 43 -1.01 -9.14 4.05
N MET A 44 -1.74 -8.70 3.03
CA MET A 44 -3.13 -8.26 3.18
C MET A 44 -3.84 -8.37 1.85
N THR A 45 -5.16 -8.40 1.90
CA THR A 45 -5.98 -8.28 0.71
C THR A 45 -6.71 -6.94 0.70
N VAL A 46 -6.98 -6.43 -0.49
CA VAL A 46 -7.68 -5.15 -0.68
C VAL A 46 -8.74 -5.32 -1.74
N THR A 47 -9.98 -5.03 -1.39
CA THR A 47 -11.10 -4.91 -2.32
C THR A 47 -11.39 -3.42 -2.53
N LEU A 48 -11.22 -2.95 -3.77
CA LEU A 48 -11.55 -1.58 -4.15
C LEU A 48 -12.81 -1.56 -5.01
N ARG A 49 -13.76 -0.68 -4.65
CA ARG A 49 -15.01 -0.51 -5.39
C ARG A 49 -15.32 0.97 -5.60
N ASN A 50 -15.95 1.29 -6.73
CA ASN A 50 -16.64 2.56 -6.92
C ASN A 50 -18.14 2.30 -6.98
N ALA A 51 -18.85 2.56 -5.88
CA ALA A 51 -20.31 2.42 -5.82
C ALA A 51 -21.02 3.70 -6.26
N TYR A 52 -20.32 4.84 -6.27
CA TYR A 52 -20.87 6.11 -6.73
C TYR A 52 -20.93 6.16 -8.27
N HIS A 53 -19.83 5.85 -8.94
CA HIS A 53 -19.72 5.81 -10.41
C HIS A 53 -19.24 4.41 -10.85
N THR A 54 -20.17 3.47 -10.96
CA THR A 54 -19.88 2.03 -11.10
C THR A 54 -19.14 1.63 -12.38
N SER A 55 -19.19 2.43 -13.43
CA SER A 55 -18.39 2.22 -14.65
C SER A 55 -16.90 2.47 -14.45
N TYR A 56 -16.50 3.14 -13.37
CA TYR A 56 -15.11 3.52 -13.08
C TYR A 56 -14.59 2.80 -11.84
N GLN A 57 -14.42 1.47 -11.94
CA GLN A 57 -13.87 0.70 -10.84
C GLN A 57 -12.41 1.10 -10.57
N PRO A 58 -11.98 1.24 -9.29
CA PRO A 58 -10.64 1.71 -8.97
C PRO A 58 -9.58 0.65 -9.29
N SER A 59 -8.42 1.10 -9.77
CA SER A 59 -7.22 0.31 -9.99
C SER A 59 -6.05 0.92 -9.20
N PRO A 60 -5.49 0.22 -8.21
CA PRO A 60 -4.39 0.71 -7.40
C PRO A 60 -3.08 0.72 -8.19
N ILE A 61 -2.20 1.66 -7.86
CA ILE A 61 -0.86 1.76 -8.46
C ILE A 61 0.20 1.53 -7.40
N VAL A 62 0.08 2.16 -6.23
CA VAL A 62 1.08 2.10 -5.16
C VAL A 62 0.40 2.07 -3.79
N VAL A 63 0.91 1.24 -2.88
CA VAL A 63 0.70 1.41 -1.43
C VAL A 63 1.87 2.16 -0.82
N HIS A 64 1.55 3.14 0.02
CA HIS A 64 2.49 4.05 0.65
C HIS A 64 2.71 3.64 2.10
N MET A 65 3.96 3.30 2.42
CA MET A 65 4.43 2.97 3.76
C MET A 65 5.46 3.99 4.20
N GLU A 66 5.50 4.26 5.49
CA GLU A 66 6.50 5.13 6.12
C GLU A 66 7.16 4.41 7.28
N ARG A 67 8.49 4.43 7.37
CA ARG A 67 9.22 3.91 8.52
C ARG A 67 9.20 4.95 9.64
N GLY A 68 8.68 4.59 10.81
CA GLY A 68 8.48 5.53 11.91
C GLY A 68 7.56 6.70 11.51
N ALA A 69 7.95 7.95 11.82
CA ALA A 69 7.23 9.16 11.44
C ALA A 69 7.64 9.74 10.05
N ALA A 70 8.62 9.12 9.39
CA ALA A 70 9.23 9.53 8.12
C ALA A 70 9.63 11.02 8.02
N ASP A 71 10.60 11.42 8.86
CA ASP A 71 11.20 12.76 8.81
C ASP A 71 12.01 13.00 7.52
N ASN A 72 12.41 11.93 6.80
CA ASN A 72 13.19 12.00 5.57
C ASN A 72 12.55 11.23 4.40
N ARG A 73 12.89 11.62 3.16
CA ARG A 73 12.43 10.91 1.94
C ARG A 73 12.80 9.43 1.92
N GLY A 74 13.94 9.06 2.52
CA GLY A 74 14.40 7.66 2.58
C GLY A 74 13.53 6.76 3.45
N ASP A 75 12.71 7.34 4.33
CA ASP A 75 11.78 6.59 5.19
C ASP A 75 10.43 6.36 4.51
N ARG A 76 10.21 6.92 3.31
CA ARG A 76 9.00 6.73 2.51
C ARG A 76 9.21 5.57 1.54
N LEU A 77 8.49 4.50 1.77
CA LEU A 77 8.54 3.27 0.98
C LEU A 77 7.28 3.18 0.13
N ASN A 78 7.46 2.94 -1.17
CA ASN A 78 6.38 2.81 -2.13
C ASN A 78 6.42 1.42 -2.72
N PHE A 79 5.31 0.67 -2.64
CA PHE A 79 5.23 -0.66 -3.24
C PHE A 79 4.22 -0.66 -4.39
N LYS A 80 4.68 -1.00 -5.58
CA LYS A 80 3.87 -1.02 -6.80
C LYS A 80 2.93 -2.24 -6.78
N PHE A 81 1.64 -2.01 -6.95
CA PHE A 81 0.70 -3.11 -7.21
C PHE A 81 1.04 -3.81 -8.53
N ASP A 82 0.93 -5.13 -8.53
CA ASP A 82 0.92 -5.95 -9.74
C ASP A 82 -0.46 -6.58 -9.94
N ASP A 83 -0.64 -7.28 -11.06
CA ASP A 83 -1.87 -7.96 -11.44
C ASP A 83 -1.91 -9.43 -11.01
N GLN A 84 -0.95 -9.89 -10.22
CA GLN A 84 -0.83 -11.31 -9.88
C GLN A 84 -1.95 -11.75 -8.94
N ALA A 85 -2.70 -12.77 -9.39
CA ALA A 85 -3.90 -13.30 -8.73
C ALA A 85 -5.02 -12.26 -8.51
N THR A 86 -4.95 -11.10 -9.18
CA THR A 86 -5.99 -10.07 -9.06
C THR A 86 -7.28 -10.56 -9.71
N THR A 87 -8.40 -10.37 -9.01
CA THR A 87 -9.74 -10.61 -9.57
C THR A 87 -10.42 -9.29 -9.85
N THR A 88 -10.76 -9.03 -11.11
CA THR A 88 -11.49 -7.82 -11.51
C THR A 88 -12.94 -8.13 -11.82
N SER A 89 -13.86 -7.29 -11.35
CA SER A 89 -15.30 -7.46 -11.62
C SER A 89 -16.03 -6.13 -11.71
N SER A 90 -17.27 -6.15 -12.20
CA SER A 90 -18.14 -4.97 -12.19
C SER A 90 -18.54 -4.50 -10.78
N THR A 91 -18.38 -5.36 -9.78
CA THR A 91 -18.72 -5.08 -8.38
C THR A 91 -17.48 -4.82 -7.52
N GLY A 92 -16.32 -4.56 -8.13
CA GLY A 92 -15.08 -4.23 -7.44
C GLY A 92 -13.95 -5.17 -7.82
N ASN A 93 -12.74 -4.72 -7.53
CA ASN A 93 -11.51 -5.42 -7.85
C ASN A 93 -10.82 -5.86 -6.56
N HIS A 94 -10.33 -7.08 -6.53
CA HIS A 94 -9.67 -7.71 -5.39
C HIS A 94 -8.18 -7.91 -5.69
N TYR A 95 -7.33 -7.45 -4.78
CA TYR A 95 -5.88 -7.41 -4.93
C TYR A 95 -5.17 -8.05 -3.74
N PHE A 96 -4.04 -8.67 -4.03
CA PHE A 96 -3.11 -9.19 -3.02
C PHE A 96 -1.95 -8.21 -2.82
N VAL A 97 -1.70 -7.83 -1.57
CA VAL A 97 -0.61 -6.95 -1.17
C VAL A 97 0.39 -7.76 -0.37
N ARG A 98 1.65 -7.71 -0.81
CA ARG A 98 2.75 -8.56 -0.32
C ARG A 98 3.99 -7.69 -0.15
N LEU A 99 4.20 -7.19 1.07
CA LEU A 99 5.20 -6.18 1.37
C LEU A 99 6.43 -6.81 2.01
N PRO A 100 7.57 -6.93 1.29
CA PRO A 100 8.83 -7.27 1.90
C PRO A 100 9.33 -6.06 2.71
N LEU A 101 9.34 -6.18 4.03
CA LEU A 101 9.70 -5.12 4.96
C LEU A 101 10.78 -5.60 5.92
N ALA A 102 11.86 -4.84 6.05
CA ALA A 102 12.80 -5.03 7.14
C ALA A 102 12.06 -4.89 8.50
N PRO A 103 12.50 -5.59 9.55
CA PRO A 103 11.85 -5.51 10.86
C PRO A 103 11.81 -4.07 11.39
N GLY A 104 10.69 -3.68 12.00
CA GLY A 104 10.51 -2.33 12.51
C GLY A 104 9.06 -1.85 12.54
N LYS A 105 8.89 -0.57 12.91
CA LYS A 105 7.57 0.10 12.99
C LYS A 105 7.33 0.95 11.76
N TYR A 106 6.14 0.81 11.21
CA TYR A 106 5.71 1.47 9.99
C TYR A 106 4.34 2.12 10.15
N VAL A 107 4.05 3.10 9.29
CA VAL A 107 2.70 3.63 9.08
C VAL A 107 2.31 3.41 7.63
N MET A 108 1.21 2.69 7.42
CA MET A 108 0.56 2.54 6.13
C MET A 108 -0.29 3.77 5.87
N ARG A 109 0.20 4.70 5.05
CA ARG A 109 -0.51 5.96 4.77
C ARG A 109 -1.75 5.76 3.93
N GLY A 110 -1.67 4.87 2.94
CA GLY A 110 -2.79 4.55 2.07
C GLY A 110 -2.36 4.13 0.68
N ILE A 111 -3.30 4.16 -0.25
CA ILE A 111 -3.14 3.61 -1.59
C ILE A 111 -3.43 4.71 -2.62
N THR A 112 -2.48 4.99 -3.50
CA THR A 112 -2.73 5.80 -4.70
C THR A 112 -3.14 4.90 -5.84
N GLY A 113 -4.13 5.32 -6.60
CA GLY A 113 -4.52 4.64 -7.83
C GLY A 113 -5.26 5.54 -8.81
N GLN A 114 -5.85 4.89 -9.80
CA GLN A 114 -6.57 5.55 -10.89
C GLN A 114 -7.80 4.74 -11.33
N SER A 115 -8.66 5.37 -12.10
CA SER A 115 -9.67 4.69 -12.90
C SER A 115 -9.90 5.50 -14.17
N GLY A 116 -10.26 4.87 -15.27
CA GLY A 116 -10.52 5.61 -16.49
C GLY A 116 -11.08 4.76 -17.62
N ILE A 117 -11.88 5.41 -18.44
CA ILE A 117 -12.38 4.92 -19.72
C ILE A 117 -12.25 6.12 -20.65
N PHE A 118 -11.59 5.93 -21.80
CA PHE A 118 -11.35 7.02 -22.74
C PHE A 118 -12.65 7.80 -23.05
N PRO A 119 -12.66 9.14 -22.91
CA PRO A 119 -11.49 10.02 -22.68
C PRO A 119 -11.15 10.31 -21.21
N PHE A 120 -11.95 9.88 -20.23
CA PHE A 120 -11.87 10.34 -18.84
C PHE A 120 -10.96 9.47 -17.97
N HIS A 121 -10.02 10.09 -17.26
CA HIS A 121 -9.09 9.41 -16.36
C HIS A 121 -8.97 10.15 -15.02
N GLY A 122 -9.43 9.50 -13.96
CA GLY A 122 -9.39 10.01 -12.60
C GLY A 122 -8.30 9.35 -11.76
N MET A 123 -7.85 10.07 -10.75
CA MET A 123 -6.87 9.61 -9.76
C MET A 123 -7.53 9.58 -8.40
N PHE A 124 -7.10 8.68 -7.54
CA PHE A 124 -7.61 8.61 -6.18
C PHE A 124 -6.50 8.37 -5.17
N PHE A 125 -6.83 8.67 -3.91
CA PHE A 125 -6.07 8.24 -2.76
C PHE A 125 -7.03 7.62 -1.74
N THR A 126 -6.81 6.35 -1.36
CA THR A 126 -7.55 5.64 -0.31
C THR A 126 -6.82 5.80 1.02
N PRO A 127 -7.35 6.58 1.98
CA PRO A 127 -6.62 6.93 3.20
C PRO A 127 -6.76 5.89 4.31
N LEU A 128 -5.66 5.24 4.68
CA LEU A 128 -5.65 4.20 5.71
C LEU A 128 -5.10 4.74 7.03
N HIS A 129 -3.84 5.18 7.04
CA HIS A 129 -3.15 5.69 8.23
C HIS A 129 -3.11 4.69 9.40
N GLU A 130 -2.70 3.46 9.10
CA GLU A 130 -2.60 2.38 10.09
C GLU A 130 -1.16 2.13 10.52
N THR A 131 -0.93 1.89 11.81
CA THR A 131 0.40 1.56 12.33
C THR A 131 0.62 0.05 12.28
N VAL A 132 1.78 -0.37 11.79
CA VAL A 132 2.15 -1.78 11.64
C VAL A 132 3.50 -2.02 12.29
N GLU A 133 3.61 -3.09 13.08
CA GLU A 133 4.89 -3.54 13.63
C GLU A 133 5.28 -4.87 12.99
N ILE A 134 6.44 -4.87 12.34
CA ILE A 134 6.99 -6.02 11.63
C ILE A 134 8.09 -6.62 12.51
N LYS A 135 7.81 -7.81 13.06
CA LYS A 135 8.77 -8.59 13.85
C LYS A 135 9.86 -9.19 12.95
N PRO A 136 11.06 -9.47 13.46
CA PRO A 136 12.08 -10.21 12.70
C PRO A 136 11.61 -11.63 12.39
N ASN A 137 12.04 -12.13 11.23
CA ASN A 137 11.87 -13.51 10.79
C ASN A 137 10.41 -13.96 10.67
N SER A 138 9.49 -13.04 10.35
CA SER A 138 8.05 -13.31 10.36
C SER A 138 7.37 -13.06 9.03
N ILE A 139 6.21 -13.70 8.87
CA ILE A 139 5.24 -13.43 7.81
C ILE A 139 3.93 -13.16 8.52
N VAL A 140 3.40 -11.95 8.40
CA VAL A 140 2.22 -11.50 9.14
C VAL A 140 1.08 -11.19 8.17
N TYR A 141 -0.13 -11.59 8.52
CA TYR A 141 -1.36 -11.19 7.84
C TYR A 141 -2.03 -10.04 8.58
N LEU A 142 -2.28 -8.95 7.86
CA LEU A 142 -2.77 -7.68 8.38
C LEU A 142 -4.29 -7.50 8.26
N GLY A 143 -4.99 -8.42 7.60
CA GLY A 143 -6.44 -8.30 7.38
C GLY A 143 -6.84 -8.06 5.93
N HIS A 144 -8.16 -7.94 5.76
CA HIS A 144 -8.82 -7.57 4.52
C HIS A 144 -9.33 -6.15 4.61
N ILE A 145 -8.99 -5.33 3.62
CA ILE A 145 -9.52 -3.96 3.46
C ILE A 145 -10.61 -3.97 2.40
N ASP A 146 -11.84 -3.58 2.77
CA ASP A 146 -12.87 -3.20 1.82
C ASP A 146 -12.93 -1.66 1.77
N ALA A 147 -12.59 -1.08 0.63
CA ALA A 147 -12.67 0.36 0.41
C ALA A 147 -13.60 0.65 -0.77
N THR A 148 -14.71 1.32 -0.47
CA THR A 148 -15.75 1.66 -1.44
C THR A 148 -15.89 3.16 -1.56
N VAL A 149 -15.79 3.70 -2.78
CA VAL A 149 -16.16 5.09 -3.08
C VAL A 149 -17.67 5.22 -3.05
N VAL A 150 -18.17 6.15 -2.24
CA VAL A 150 -19.58 6.56 -2.14
C VAL A 150 -19.69 8.06 -2.41
N GLU A 151 -20.90 8.55 -2.66
CA GLU A 151 -21.15 9.99 -2.81
C GLU A 151 -20.71 10.75 -1.55
N ARG A 152 -19.95 11.83 -1.75
CA ARG A 152 -19.41 12.66 -0.67
C ARG A 152 -20.44 13.66 -0.16
N LYS A 153 -20.50 13.84 1.15
CA LYS A 153 -21.24 14.95 1.79
C LYS A 153 -20.31 16.11 2.16
N ASP A 154 -20.89 17.27 2.44
CA ASP A 154 -20.11 18.43 2.85
C ASP A 154 -19.30 18.15 4.11
N GLY A 155 -18.04 18.60 4.12
CA GLY A 155 -17.07 18.34 5.18
C GLY A 155 -16.31 17.00 5.08
N GLU A 156 -16.74 16.07 4.23
CA GLU A 156 -16.00 14.81 4.04
C GLU A 156 -14.81 14.98 3.10
N LEU A 157 -13.76 14.16 3.32
CA LEU A 157 -12.61 14.06 2.42
C LEU A 157 -13.06 13.63 1.03
N ARG A 158 -12.41 14.18 0.00
CA ARG A 158 -12.58 13.70 -1.37
C ARG A 158 -11.78 12.43 -1.60
N ALA A 159 -12.32 11.52 -2.40
CA ALA A 159 -11.63 10.30 -2.81
C ALA A 159 -10.43 10.59 -3.74
N GLY A 160 -10.48 11.70 -4.47
CA GLY A 160 -9.41 12.17 -5.35
C GLY A 160 -9.36 13.70 -5.47
N PRO A 161 -8.38 14.22 -6.23
CA PRO A 161 -8.23 15.66 -6.42
C PRO A 161 -9.41 16.23 -7.21
N VAL A 162 -9.58 17.55 -7.13
CA VAL A 162 -10.61 18.27 -7.89
C VAL A 162 -10.20 18.49 -9.34
N ILE A 163 -8.90 18.44 -9.64
CA ILE A 163 -8.36 18.69 -10.99
C ILE A 163 -7.72 17.42 -11.57
N PRO A 164 -7.87 17.16 -12.88
CA PRO A 164 -8.73 17.88 -13.84
C PRO A 164 -10.23 17.71 -13.55
N LEU A 165 -11.00 18.81 -13.59
CA LEU A 165 -12.39 18.84 -13.10
C LEU A 165 -13.31 17.82 -13.77
N ILE A 166 -13.29 17.77 -15.11
CA ILE A 166 -14.19 16.93 -15.89
C ILE A 166 -13.86 15.46 -15.65
N ASP A 167 -12.58 15.09 -15.78
CA ASP A 167 -12.12 13.72 -15.58
C ASP A 167 -12.44 13.21 -14.17
N GLN A 168 -12.07 13.98 -13.14
CA GLN A 168 -12.28 13.56 -11.75
C GLN A 168 -13.75 13.51 -11.35
N ALA A 169 -14.59 14.38 -11.93
CA ALA A 169 -16.04 14.31 -11.75
C ALA A 169 -16.65 13.12 -12.50
N ALA A 170 -16.20 12.85 -13.73
CA ALA A 170 -16.69 11.74 -14.55
C ALA A 170 -16.39 10.38 -13.89
N THR A 171 -15.21 10.22 -13.30
CA THR A 171 -14.86 9.00 -12.54
C THR A 171 -15.47 8.97 -11.14
N GLY A 172 -16.04 10.07 -10.67
CA GLY A 172 -16.65 10.19 -9.34
C GLY A 172 -15.66 10.40 -8.19
N PHE A 173 -14.36 10.61 -8.45
CA PHE A 173 -13.37 10.78 -7.37
C PHE A 173 -13.37 12.18 -6.75
N SER A 174 -13.66 13.24 -7.51
CA SER A 174 -13.78 14.59 -6.94
C SER A 174 -15.07 14.77 -6.12
N GLY A 175 -16.13 14.06 -6.52
CA GLY A 175 -17.45 14.07 -5.88
C GLY A 175 -17.69 12.95 -4.87
N GLY A 176 -16.80 11.97 -4.79
CA GLY A 176 -16.91 10.81 -3.90
C GLY A 176 -16.00 10.90 -2.66
N THR A 177 -16.25 10.01 -1.71
CA THR A 177 -15.42 9.78 -0.52
C THR A 177 -15.26 8.29 -0.28
N TRP A 178 -14.27 7.90 0.53
CA TRP A 178 -14.05 6.50 0.88
C TRP A 178 -14.83 6.10 2.12
N ASN A 179 -15.58 5.01 2.01
CA ASN A 179 -16.01 4.20 3.12
C ASN A 179 -15.08 2.98 3.21
N ILE A 180 -14.34 2.85 4.32
CA ILE A 180 -13.30 1.83 4.48
C ILE A 180 -13.63 0.98 5.70
N SER A 181 -13.50 -0.33 5.55
CA SER A 181 -13.52 -1.28 6.66
C SER A 181 -12.30 -2.18 6.63
N VAL A 182 -11.86 -2.59 7.81
CA VAL A 182 -10.81 -3.57 8.03
C VAL A 182 -11.46 -4.76 8.72
N SER A 183 -11.22 -5.97 8.23
CA SER A 183 -11.81 -7.19 8.77
C SER A 183 -10.79 -8.32 8.84
N ASP A 184 -10.96 -9.22 9.82
CA ASP A 184 -10.23 -10.48 9.88
C ASP A 184 -10.89 -11.50 8.94
N GLN A 185 -10.25 -11.75 7.80
CA GLN A 185 -10.62 -12.82 6.86
C GLN A 185 -9.49 -13.85 6.72
N PHE A 186 -8.68 -14.03 7.78
CA PHE A 186 -7.44 -14.79 7.75
C PHE A 186 -7.57 -16.15 7.07
N ASP A 187 -8.57 -16.96 7.44
CA ASP A 187 -8.67 -18.33 6.94
C ASP A 187 -8.95 -18.39 5.43
N ALA A 188 -9.75 -17.45 4.91
CA ALA A 188 -10.05 -17.34 3.48
C ALA A 188 -8.84 -16.76 2.72
N ASP A 189 -8.37 -15.59 3.13
CA ASP A 189 -7.30 -14.87 2.45
C ASP A 189 -5.98 -15.65 2.45
N VAL A 190 -5.61 -16.26 3.59
CA VAL A 190 -4.37 -17.05 3.69
C VAL A 190 -4.45 -18.30 2.82
N SER A 191 -5.64 -18.92 2.71
CA SER A 191 -5.85 -20.04 1.78
C SER A 191 -5.59 -19.61 0.34
N GLU A 192 -6.10 -18.45 -0.07
CA GLU A 192 -5.85 -17.89 -1.41
C GLU A 192 -4.38 -17.51 -1.62
N PHE A 193 -3.74 -16.87 -0.63
CA PHE A 193 -2.30 -16.60 -0.67
C PHE A 193 -1.48 -17.87 -0.88
N LYS A 194 -1.79 -18.94 -0.14
CA LYS A 194 -1.06 -20.22 -0.23
C LYS A 194 -1.30 -20.96 -1.53
N LYS A 195 -2.48 -20.78 -2.11
CA LYS A 195 -2.87 -21.35 -3.41
C LYS A 195 -2.14 -20.65 -4.55
N ASP A 196 -2.12 -19.32 -4.55
CA ASP A 196 -1.67 -18.54 -5.71
C ASP A 196 -0.18 -18.13 -5.62
N PHE A 197 0.44 -18.14 -4.43
CA PHE A 197 1.86 -17.81 -4.23
C PHE A 197 2.63 -19.01 -3.67
N PRO A 198 3.34 -19.78 -4.51
CA PRO A 198 3.99 -21.04 -4.11
C PRO A 198 4.96 -20.92 -2.94
N ALA A 199 5.67 -19.80 -2.83
CA ALA A 199 6.58 -19.54 -1.72
C ALA A 199 5.90 -19.53 -0.33
N LEU A 200 4.58 -19.30 -0.28
CA LEU A 200 3.81 -19.21 0.96
C LEU A 200 3.13 -20.53 1.35
N THR A 201 3.06 -21.53 0.47
CA THR A 201 2.26 -22.75 0.67
C THR A 201 2.53 -23.43 2.02
N ASN A 202 3.81 -23.56 2.40
CA ASN A 202 4.23 -24.19 3.67
C ASN A 202 4.67 -23.17 4.73
N ALA A 203 4.52 -21.87 4.47
CA ALA A 203 4.92 -20.84 5.41
C ALA A 203 3.97 -20.79 6.62
N SER A 204 4.55 -20.51 7.80
CA SER A 204 3.80 -20.09 8.98
C SER A 204 3.46 -18.61 8.83
N ILE A 205 2.17 -18.28 8.85
CA ILE A 205 1.67 -16.92 8.71
C ILE A 205 0.99 -16.54 10.02
N GLU A 206 1.49 -15.51 10.67
CA GLU A 206 0.98 -14.99 11.93
C GLU A 206 -0.22 -14.07 11.67
N ARG A 207 -1.24 -14.15 12.53
CA ARG A 207 -2.44 -13.32 12.45
C ARG A 207 -2.21 -12.05 13.26
N GLU A 208 -2.01 -10.92 12.59
CA GLU A 208 -1.73 -9.60 13.20
C GLU A 208 -2.63 -8.55 12.52
N VAL A 209 -3.94 -8.76 12.64
CA VAL A 209 -4.96 -7.97 11.93
C VAL A 209 -4.95 -6.53 12.42
N LEU A 210 -4.99 -5.59 11.46
CA LEU A 210 -5.06 -4.16 11.74
C LEU A 210 -6.34 -3.82 12.53
N PRO A 211 -6.30 -2.75 13.35
CA PRO A 211 -7.51 -2.27 14.01
C PRO A 211 -8.55 -1.78 13.00
N ALA A 212 -9.78 -1.56 13.47
CA ALA A 212 -10.80 -0.90 12.68
C ALA A 212 -10.31 0.49 12.22
N TRP A 213 -10.63 0.85 10.97
CA TRP A 213 -10.16 2.08 10.36
C TRP A 213 -10.58 3.32 11.14
N ASP A 214 -9.59 4.15 11.52
CA ASP A 214 -9.83 5.43 12.17
C ASP A 214 -9.99 6.53 11.13
N LYS A 215 -11.25 6.74 10.69
CA LYS A 215 -11.61 7.81 9.74
C LYS A 215 -11.17 9.19 10.23
N GLN A 216 -11.23 9.46 11.54
CA GLN A 216 -10.86 10.77 12.07
C GLN A 216 -9.36 11.00 11.93
N LYS A 217 -8.54 10.06 12.41
CA LYS A 217 -7.07 10.13 12.31
C LYS A 217 -6.61 10.25 10.86
N ALA A 218 -7.20 9.45 9.96
CA ALA A 218 -6.92 9.54 8.53
C ALA A 218 -7.27 10.93 7.98
N THR A 219 -8.45 11.46 8.31
CA THR A 219 -8.93 12.78 7.87
C THR A 219 -8.05 13.92 8.37
N GLU A 220 -7.70 13.92 9.66
CA GLU A 220 -6.87 14.95 10.27
C GLU A 220 -5.48 15.01 9.64
N TRP A 221 -4.86 13.86 9.36
CA TRP A 221 -3.57 13.86 8.69
C TRP A 221 -3.64 14.48 7.29
N TRP A 222 -4.67 14.11 6.52
CA TRP A 222 -4.90 14.62 5.16
C TRP A 222 -5.28 16.10 5.11
N ALA A 223 -5.94 16.63 6.14
CA ALA A 223 -6.23 18.06 6.20
C ALA A 223 -4.96 18.90 6.46
N ASN A 224 -3.92 18.30 7.03
CA ASN A 224 -2.72 18.98 7.51
C ASN A 224 -1.47 18.80 6.61
N HIS A 225 -1.57 18.03 5.53
CA HIS A 225 -0.47 17.70 4.60
C HIS A 225 -0.90 17.81 3.15
#